data_AF-A0A846WCL1-F1
#
_entry.id   AF-A0A846WCL1-F1
#
_cell.length_a   1.000
_cell.length_b   1.000
_cell.length_c   1.000
_cell.angle_alpha   90.00
_cell.angle_beta   90.00
_cell.angle_gamma   90.00
#
_symmetry.space_group_name_H-M   'P 1'
#
loop_
_entity.id
_entity.type
_entity.pdbx_description
1 polymer ?
#
loop_
_entity_poly.entity_id
_entity_poly.type
_entity_poly.pdbx_seq_one_letter_code
_entity_poly.pdbx_strand_id
1 'polypeptide(L)'
;MVERTTPRDPARPVLAAAPYNLDGRGAVLLHRRMAALIHNVSVDLRQLAREPHNRTKTFRDLSVVGRVVHEQAVAIGVPADWIAHAKKAGQQGRRATEAVSLPPRRPAARSLLIAQLHHQVDTLATLAAVGPVRRDRAAVTVQASDKLAEHLRLQWMRVAMVATALDVTEAETNGWWSLEATDWRARLDQISQQSAPDQGRQWRELTHVGRVREGRVRVAAMRMVGIDLARSAPHQLPPAPHMLETAAETTRHTAPLEPDSGAGIGAAIAATGIEDSYGIADGDLFDLPPPGEVAHPQLEPDF
;
A
#
# COMPACT_ATOMS: atom_id res chain seq x y z
N MET A 1 33.66 -5.42 18.15
CA MET A 1 33.04 -4.47 17.21
C MET A 1 32.41 -5.25 16.06
N VAL A 2 31.08 -5.29 15.97
CA VAL A 2 30.38 -5.93 14.85
C VAL A 2 30.19 -4.85 13.79
N GLU A 3 30.95 -4.93 12.70
CA GLU A 3 30.72 -4.09 11.52
C GLU A 3 29.30 -4.33 11.00
N ARG A 4 28.44 -3.33 11.17
CA ARG A 4 27.15 -3.25 10.49
C ARG A 4 27.43 -3.05 8.99
N THR A 5 27.60 -4.15 8.27
CA THR A 5 27.58 -4.15 6.81
C THR A 5 26.18 -3.76 6.35
N THR A 6 26.03 -2.48 6.01
CA THR A 6 24.88 -1.96 5.28
C THR A 6 24.74 -2.74 3.98
N PRO A 7 23.53 -3.22 3.61
CA PRO A 7 23.34 -3.87 2.33
C PRO A 7 23.75 -2.90 1.22
N ARG A 8 24.60 -3.37 0.31
CA ARG A 8 25.04 -2.59 -0.85
C ARG A 8 23.81 -2.33 -1.73
N ASP A 9 23.42 -1.06 -1.85
CA ASP A 9 22.35 -0.68 -2.76
C ASP A 9 22.77 -1.05 -4.20
N PRO A 10 21.84 -1.62 -4.99
CA PRO A 10 22.13 -1.92 -6.39
C PRO A 10 22.49 -0.62 -7.13
N ALA A 11 23.48 -0.69 -8.00
CA ALA A 11 23.92 0.47 -8.77
C ALA A 11 22.74 1.02 -9.59
N ARG A 12 22.46 2.33 -9.43
CA ARG A 12 21.45 3.02 -10.25
C ARG A 12 21.82 2.88 -11.72
N PRO A 13 20.86 2.56 -12.61
CA PRO A 13 21.14 2.54 -14.04
C PRO A 13 21.53 3.95 -14.50
N VAL A 14 22.65 4.06 -15.22
CA VAL A 14 23.04 5.29 -15.92
C VAL A 14 22.22 5.34 -17.20
N LEU A 15 20.99 5.83 -17.09
CA LEU A 15 20.11 6.14 -18.21
C LEU A 15 19.67 7.60 -18.05
N ALA A 16 19.85 8.42 -19.08
CA ALA A 16 19.58 9.84 -19.08
C ALA A 16 18.24 10.20 -18.42
N ALA A 17 18.22 11.33 -17.69
CA ALA A 17 16.99 11.94 -17.20
C ALA A 17 16.09 12.26 -18.40
N ALA A 18 14.82 11.91 -18.32
CA ALA A 18 13.90 12.07 -19.45
C ALA A 18 12.85 13.13 -19.13
N PRO A 19 12.37 13.85 -20.17
CA PRO A 19 11.29 14.81 -20.03
C PRO A 19 9.98 14.10 -19.62
N TYR A 20 9.17 14.84 -18.86
CA TYR A 20 8.28 14.33 -17.83
C TYR A 20 6.81 14.16 -18.25
N ASN A 21 6.54 13.54 -19.39
CA ASN A 21 5.19 13.10 -19.75
C ASN A 21 5.22 11.59 -20.08
N LEU A 22 4.41 10.80 -19.38
CA LEU A 22 4.22 9.39 -19.66
C LEU A 22 3.28 9.20 -20.88
N ASP A 23 3.63 9.76 -22.02
CA ASP A 23 3.06 9.30 -23.30
C ASP A 23 3.50 7.85 -23.54
N GLY A 24 3.02 7.18 -24.59
CA GLY A 24 3.47 5.81 -24.94
C GLY A 24 5.01 5.64 -25.03
N ARG A 25 5.76 6.73 -25.20
CA ARG A 25 7.23 6.79 -25.12
C ARG A 25 7.78 6.71 -23.68
N GLY A 26 7.09 7.29 -22.71
CA GLY A 26 7.46 7.26 -21.30
C GLY A 26 7.34 5.86 -20.67
N ALA A 27 6.27 5.13 -20.98
CA ALA A 27 6.11 3.74 -20.54
C ALA A 27 7.24 2.83 -21.08
N VAL A 28 7.64 3.01 -22.34
CA VAL A 28 8.77 2.28 -22.94
C VAL A 28 10.07 2.59 -22.20
N LEU A 29 10.34 3.86 -21.88
CA LEU A 29 11.56 4.23 -21.17
C LEU A 29 11.61 3.63 -19.76
N LEU A 30 10.49 3.66 -19.05
CA LEU A 30 10.36 3.04 -17.74
C LEU A 30 10.62 1.52 -17.81
N HIS A 31 10.08 0.83 -18.81
CA HIS A 31 10.36 -0.59 -19.06
C HIS A 31 11.85 -0.85 -19.35
N ARG A 32 12.50 0.03 -20.14
CA ARG A 32 13.94 -0.07 -20.41
C ARG A 32 14.77 0.11 -19.15
N ARG A 33 14.44 1.10 -18.31
CA ARG A 33 15.13 1.33 -17.02
C ARG A 33 14.97 0.15 -16.08
N MET A 34 13.78 -0.44 -16.02
CA MET A 34 13.54 -1.64 -15.22
C MET A 34 14.33 -2.84 -15.75
N ALA A 35 14.39 -3.05 -17.07
CA ALA A 35 15.24 -4.06 -17.68
C ALA A 35 16.73 -3.84 -17.36
N ALA A 36 17.22 -2.61 -17.42
CA ALA A 36 18.59 -2.27 -17.04
C ALA A 36 18.88 -2.53 -15.54
N LEU A 37 17.91 -2.27 -14.65
CA LEU A 37 18.03 -2.60 -13.24
C LEU A 37 18.15 -4.12 -13.02
N ILE A 38 17.29 -4.92 -13.67
CA ILE A 38 17.36 -6.39 -13.64
C ILE A 38 18.71 -6.89 -14.13
N HIS A 39 19.21 -6.33 -15.23
CA HIS A 39 20.52 -6.63 -15.80
C HIS A 39 21.60 -6.37 -14.75
N ASN A 40 21.65 -5.19 -14.15
CA ASN A 40 22.67 -4.82 -13.16
C ASN A 40 22.61 -5.71 -11.91
N VAL A 41 21.44 -6.00 -11.37
CA VAL A 41 21.28 -6.93 -10.24
C VAL A 41 21.78 -8.34 -10.60
N SER A 42 21.55 -8.79 -11.83
CA SER A 42 22.04 -10.09 -12.30
C SER A 42 23.57 -10.14 -12.42
N VAL A 43 24.21 -9.03 -12.79
CA VAL A 43 25.68 -8.89 -12.77
C VAL A 43 26.21 -8.99 -11.35
N ASP A 44 25.62 -8.25 -10.41
CA ASP A 44 26.01 -8.27 -9.00
C ASP A 44 25.89 -9.69 -8.40
N LEU A 45 24.80 -10.40 -8.72
CA LEU A 45 24.59 -11.79 -8.28
C LEU A 45 25.67 -12.73 -8.82
N ARG A 46 26.00 -12.60 -10.11
CA ARG A 46 27.08 -13.40 -10.73
C ARG A 46 28.44 -13.09 -10.14
N GLN A 47 28.74 -11.83 -9.83
CA GLN A 47 30.00 -11.43 -9.22
C GLN A 47 30.12 -12.02 -7.80
N LEU A 48 29.08 -11.87 -6.97
CA LEU A 48 29.06 -12.44 -5.61
C LEU A 48 29.13 -13.97 -5.61
N ALA A 49 28.50 -14.64 -6.58
CA ALA A 49 28.56 -16.10 -6.70
C ALA A 49 29.98 -16.64 -6.99
N ARG A 50 30.89 -15.80 -7.48
CA ARG A 50 32.28 -16.17 -7.80
C ARG A 50 33.25 -15.90 -6.64
N GLU A 51 32.80 -15.20 -5.61
CA GLU A 51 33.64 -14.88 -4.46
C GLU A 51 33.62 -16.03 -3.43
N PRO A 52 34.76 -16.42 -2.85
CA PRO A 52 34.81 -17.51 -1.88
C PRO A 52 34.14 -17.15 -0.53
N HIS A 53 33.24 -18.04 -0.09
CA HIS A 53 32.73 -18.39 1.26
C HIS A 53 32.37 -17.33 2.34
N ASN A 54 32.60 -16.03 2.17
CA ASN A 54 32.33 -15.03 3.22
C ASN A 54 31.16 -14.06 2.93
N ARG A 55 30.41 -14.25 1.83
CA ARG A 55 29.30 -13.33 1.46
C ARG A 55 27.94 -13.99 1.30
N THR A 56 27.69 -15.13 1.95
CA THR A 56 26.41 -15.86 1.88
C THR A 56 25.21 -14.98 2.24
N LYS A 57 25.33 -14.11 3.26
CA LYS A 57 24.27 -13.16 3.64
C LYS A 57 24.00 -12.15 2.53
N THR A 58 25.04 -11.51 2.00
CA THR A 58 24.95 -10.54 0.90
C THR A 58 24.36 -11.18 -0.35
N PHE A 59 24.74 -12.41 -0.67
CA PHE A 59 24.19 -13.16 -1.79
C PHE A 59 22.69 -13.46 -1.61
N ARG A 60 22.27 -13.92 -0.42
CA ARG A 60 20.85 -14.15 -0.11
C ARG A 60 20.05 -12.85 -0.20
N ASP A 61 20.58 -11.78 0.35
CA ASP A 61 19.94 -10.46 0.34
C ASP A 61 19.76 -9.93 -1.08
N LEU A 62 20.80 -10.02 -1.91
CA LEU A 62 20.72 -9.63 -3.31
C LEU A 62 19.81 -10.55 -4.12
N SER A 63 19.71 -11.84 -3.76
CA SER A 63 18.77 -12.76 -4.41
C SER A 63 17.32 -12.36 -4.13
N VAL A 64 17.02 -11.91 -2.90
CA VAL A 64 15.73 -11.31 -2.56
C VAL A 64 15.48 -10.06 -3.40
N VAL A 65 16.48 -9.17 -3.53
CA VAL A 65 16.37 -7.99 -4.40
C VAL A 65 16.07 -8.38 -5.85
N GLY A 66 16.79 -9.36 -6.41
CA GLY A 66 16.57 -9.83 -7.78
C GLY A 66 15.16 -10.38 -8.01
N ARG A 67 14.63 -11.16 -7.06
CA ARG A 67 13.24 -11.64 -7.10
C ARG A 67 12.26 -10.48 -7.04
N VAL A 68 12.44 -9.56 -6.09
CA VAL A 68 11.53 -8.43 -5.86
C VAL A 68 11.49 -7.46 -7.06
N VAL A 69 12.65 -7.15 -7.65
CA VAL A 69 12.73 -6.32 -8.87
C VAL A 69 12.03 -7.01 -10.04
N HIS A 70 12.19 -8.33 -10.18
CA HIS A 70 11.47 -9.11 -11.20
C HIS A 70 9.95 -9.04 -11.00
N GLU A 71 9.46 -9.21 -9.77
CA GLU A 71 8.03 -9.06 -9.44
C GLU A 71 7.51 -7.67 -9.83
N GLN A 72 8.28 -6.60 -9.60
CA GLN A 72 7.84 -5.23 -9.95
C GLN A 72 7.85 -5.01 -11.45
N ALA A 73 8.82 -5.57 -12.17
CA ALA A 73 8.87 -5.51 -13.63
C ALA A 73 7.65 -6.18 -14.27
N VAL A 74 7.21 -7.33 -13.73
CA VAL A 74 5.97 -7.97 -14.18
C VAL A 74 4.76 -7.10 -13.87
N ALA A 75 4.67 -6.56 -12.65
CA ALA A 75 3.53 -5.74 -12.21
C ALA A 75 3.31 -4.47 -13.05
N ILE A 76 4.39 -3.83 -13.52
CA ILE A 76 4.30 -2.65 -14.41
C ILE A 76 4.24 -2.99 -15.89
N GLY A 77 4.15 -4.28 -16.25
CA GLY A 77 3.98 -4.74 -17.62
C GLY A 77 5.24 -4.73 -18.48
N VAL A 78 6.44 -4.85 -17.88
CA VAL A 78 7.67 -5.06 -18.66
C VAL A 78 7.54 -6.38 -19.43
N PRO A 79 7.80 -6.39 -20.75
CA PRO A 79 7.74 -7.61 -21.56
C PRO A 79 8.59 -8.76 -21.00
N ALA A 80 8.05 -9.97 -20.99
CA ALA A 80 8.73 -11.14 -20.43
C ALA A 80 10.05 -11.46 -21.16
N ASP A 81 10.09 -11.24 -22.48
CA ASP A 81 11.28 -11.39 -23.31
C ASP A 81 12.36 -10.34 -22.98
N TRP A 82 11.96 -9.11 -22.64
CA TRP A 82 12.89 -8.07 -22.16
C TRP A 82 13.49 -8.45 -20.81
N ILE A 83 12.66 -8.93 -19.88
CA ILE A 83 13.11 -9.42 -18.58
C ILE A 83 14.10 -10.58 -18.75
N ALA A 84 13.76 -11.57 -19.58
CA ALA A 84 14.61 -12.74 -19.84
C ALA A 84 15.94 -12.33 -20.49
N HIS A 85 15.89 -11.43 -21.48
CA HIS A 85 17.07 -10.90 -22.13
C HIS A 85 17.98 -10.16 -21.13
N ALA A 86 17.43 -9.27 -20.30
CA ALA A 86 18.18 -8.54 -19.29
C ALA A 86 18.85 -9.48 -18.27
N LYS A 87 18.14 -10.49 -17.77
CA LYS A 87 18.73 -11.51 -16.89
C LYS A 87 19.88 -12.25 -17.56
N LYS A 88 19.68 -12.73 -18.80
CA LYS A 88 20.71 -13.44 -19.57
C LYS A 88 21.93 -12.56 -19.85
N ALA A 89 21.72 -11.29 -20.22
CA ALA A 89 22.81 -10.33 -20.45
C ALA A 89 23.60 -10.05 -19.17
N GLY A 90 22.92 -9.83 -18.04
CA GLY A 90 23.62 -9.62 -16.77
C GLY A 90 24.35 -10.85 -16.26
N GLN A 91 23.82 -12.04 -16.54
CA GLN A 91 24.55 -13.30 -16.34
C GLN A 91 25.79 -13.43 -17.22
N GLN A 92 26.03 -12.58 -18.23
CA GLN A 92 27.31 -12.54 -18.95
C GLN A 92 28.36 -11.68 -18.22
N GLY A 93 27.94 -10.82 -17.28
CA GLY A 93 28.81 -10.07 -16.37
C GLY A 93 29.19 -8.66 -16.83
N ARG A 94 28.63 -8.17 -17.94
CA ARG A 94 28.74 -6.76 -18.36
C ARG A 94 27.60 -5.97 -17.76
N ARG A 95 27.82 -4.71 -17.39
CA ARG A 95 26.74 -3.82 -16.87
C ARG A 95 25.87 -3.32 -18.02
N ALA A 96 24.62 -2.97 -17.69
CA ALA A 96 23.73 -2.33 -18.64
C ALA A 96 24.29 -0.95 -19.04
N THR A 97 24.28 -0.68 -20.35
CA THR A 97 24.55 0.64 -20.94
C THR A 97 23.32 1.09 -21.74
N GLU A 98 23.22 2.37 -22.08
CA GLU A 98 22.10 2.89 -22.88
C GLU A 98 22.00 2.26 -24.27
N ALA A 99 23.12 1.76 -24.79
CA ALA A 99 23.24 1.18 -26.13
C ALA A 99 22.79 -0.29 -26.23
N VAL A 100 22.29 -0.90 -25.14
CA VAL A 100 21.84 -2.30 -25.18
C VAL A 100 20.56 -2.40 -26.00
N SER A 101 20.67 -3.02 -27.18
CA SER A 101 19.53 -3.36 -28.02
C SER A 101 18.64 -4.39 -27.31
N LEU A 102 17.39 -4.03 -27.08
CA LEU A 102 16.38 -4.92 -26.52
C LEU A 102 15.62 -5.61 -27.66
N PRO A 103 15.14 -6.84 -27.46
CA PRO A 103 14.36 -7.55 -28.46
C PRO A 103 13.06 -6.79 -28.82
N PRO A 104 12.42 -7.10 -29.95
CA PRO A 104 11.14 -6.48 -30.32
C PRO A 104 10.10 -6.62 -29.20
N ARG A 105 9.47 -5.51 -28.83
CA ARG A 105 8.53 -5.45 -27.70
C ARG A 105 7.29 -6.31 -27.98
N ARG A 106 6.98 -7.23 -27.06
CA ARG A 106 5.69 -7.92 -26.98
C ARG A 106 4.96 -7.48 -25.71
N PRO A 107 4.06 -6.49 -25.79
CA PRO A 107 3.43 -5.93 -24.60
C PRO A 107 2.57 -6.99 -23.89
N ALA A 108 2.55 -6.94 -22.57
CA ALA A 108 1.61 -7.73 -21.77
C ALA A 108 0.17 -7.26 -22.02
N ALA A 109 -0.79 -8.18 -21.94
CA ALA A 109 -2.20 -7.86 -22.12
C ALA A 109 -2.67 -6.89 -21.03
N ARG A 110 -3.28 -5.76 -21.43
CA ARG A 110 -3.75 -4.73 -20.48
C ARG A 110 -4.74 -5.29 -19.46
N SER A 111 -5.70 -6.10 -19.89
CA SER A 111 -6.67 -6.76 -19.01
C SER A 111 -6.02 -7.59 -17.90
N LEU A 112 -4.93 -8.30 -18.20
CA LEU A 112 -4.17 -9.06 -17.20
C LEU A 112 -3.49 -8.14 -16.19
N LEU A 113 -2.89 -7.03 -16.64
CA LEU A 113 -2.22 -6.06 -15.77
C LEU A 113 -3.22 -5.37 -14.83
N ILE A 114 -4.39 -5.00 -15.35
CA ILE A 114 -5.52 -4.43 -14.60
C ILE A 114 -6.02 -5.44 -13.56
N ALA A 115 -6.25 -6.71 -13.93
CA ALA A 115 -6.67 -7.74 -12.99
C ALA A 115 -5.63 -7.98 -11.87
N GLN A 116 -4.33 -7.97 -12.22
CA GLN A 116 -3.26 -8.09 -11.24
C GLN A 116 -3.19 -6.89 -10.29
N LEU A 117 -3.41 -5.67 -10.79
CA LEU A 117 -3.49 -4.48 -9.96
C LEU A 117 -4.67 -4.57 -9.00
N HIS A 118 -5.86 -4.94 -9.48
CA HIS A 118 -7.05 -5.13 -8.64
C HIS A 118 -6.80 -6.11 -7.48
N HIS A 119 -6.16 -7.25 -7.75
CA HIS A 119 -5.76 -8.18 -6.68
C HIS A 119 -4.80 -7.56 -5.63
N GLN A 120 -3.95 -6.61 -6.04
CA GLN A 120 -3.08 -5.89 -5.12
C GLN A 120 -3.84 -4.87 -4.27
N VAL A 121 -4.91 -4.29 -4.80
CA VAL A 121 -5.86 -3.44 -4.06
C VAL A 121 -6.57 -4.26 -2.99
N ASP A 122 -7.06 -5.45 -3.34
CA ASP A 122 -7.65 -6.37 -2.37
C ASP A 122 -6.68 -6.75 -1.24
N THR A 123 -5.42 -6.98 -1.59
CA THR A 123 -4.37 -7.27 -0.62
C THR A 123 -4.14 -6.07 0.32
N LEU A 124 -4.18 -4.84 -0.22
CA LEU A 124 -4.04 -3.61 0.56
C LEU A 124 -5.19 -3.44 1.55
N ALA A 125 -6.45 -3.63 1.12
CA ALA A 125 -7.62 -3.58 1.99
C ALA A 125 -7.57 -4.66 3.08
N THR A 126 -7.16 -5.88 2.72
CA THR A 126 -6.97 -6.98 3.68
C THR A 126 -5.92 -6.63 4.75
N LEU A 127 -4.83 -6.00 4.34
CA LEU A 127 -3.75 -5.59 5.25
C LEU A 127 -4.24 -4.57 6.30
N ALA A 128 -5.10 -3.63 5.89
CA ALA A 128 -5.73 -2.68 6.79
C ALA A 128 -6.76 -3.34 7.73
N ALA A 129 -7.52 -4.32 7.24
CA ALA A 129 -8.57 -5.01 8.01
C ALA A 129 -8.05 -5.98 9.09
N VAL A 130 -6.84 -6.52 8.95
CA VAL A 130 -6.29 -7.51 9.90
C VAL A 130 -6.03 -6.91 11.29
N GLY A 131 -5.63 -5.63 11.36
CA GLY A 131 -5.37 -4.92 12.61
C GLY A 131 -6.56 -4.93 13.57
N PRO A 132 -7.70 -4.34 13.19
CA PRO A 132 -8.92 -4.31 14.00
C PRO A 132 -9.34 -5.69 14.50
N VAL A 133 -9.43 -6.69 13.61
CA VAL A 133 -9.87 -8.05 13.97
C VAL A 133 -8.93 -8.72 14.97
N ARG A 134 -7.62 -8.48 14.84
CA ARG A 134 -6.64 -9.08 15.75
C ARG A 134 -6.73 -8.49 17.16
N ARG A 135 -6.94 -7.17 17.29
CA ARG A 135 -7.00 -6.49 18.59
C ARG A 135 -8.16 -6.98 19.45
N ASP A 136 -9.29 -7.33 18.84
CA ASP A 136 -10.45 -7.88 19.57
C ASP A 136 -10.21 -9.27 20.16
N ARG A 137 -9.27 -10.04 19.60
CA ARG A 137 -9.08 -11.46 19.95
C ARG A 137 -7.79 -11.76 20.69
N ALA A 138 -6.84 -10.85 20.68
CA ALA A 138 -5.56 -11.04 21.34
C ALA A 138 -4.86 -9.71 21.65
N ALA A 139 -4.02 -9.73 22.68
CA ALA A 139 -3.09 -8.65 22.93
C ALA A 139 -2.16 -8.45 21.72
N VAL A 140 -2.08 -7.21 21.26
CA VAL A 140 -1.19 -6.77 20.17
C VAL A 140 -0.11 -5.87 20.76
N THR A 141 1.15 -6.17 20.45
CA THR A 141 2.26 -5.32 20.88
C THR A 141 2.40 -4.09 19.98
N VAL A 142 2.81 -2.95 20.54
CA VAL A 142 3.06 -1.71 19.78
C VAL A 142 4.02 -1.96 18.62
N GLN A 143 5.12 -2.69 18.87
CA GLN A 143 6.10 -3.01 17.84
C GLN A 143 5.52 -3.82 16.66
N ALA A 144 4.56 -4.71 16.91
CA ALA A 144 3.92 -5.48 15.85
C ALA A 144 2.94 -4.60 15.05
N SER A 145 2.17 -3.74 15.73
CA SER A 145 1.33 -2.73 15.09
C SER A 145 2.12 -1.79 14.19
N ASP A 146 3.27 -1.26 14.67
CA ASP A 146 4.11 -0.35 13.88
C ASP A 146 4.63 -1.02 12.60
N LYS A 147 4.99 -2.31 12.68
CA LYS A 147 5.42 -3.09 11.51
C LYS A 147 4.27 -3.32 10.53
N LEU A 148 3.05 -3.53 11.03
CA LEU A 148 1.86 -3.64 10.19
C LEU A 148 1.59 -2.33 9.46
N ALA A 149 1.60 -1.20 10.18
CA ALA A 149 1.36 0.13 9.62
C ALA A 149 2.42 0.49 8.56
N GLU A 150 3.70 0.22 8.84
CA GLU A 150 4.77 0.42 7.85
C GLU A 150 4.60 -0.52 6.64
N HIS A 151 4.19 -1.77 6.84
CA HIS A 151 3.89 -2.68 5.73
C HIS A 151 2.71 -2.16 4.89
N LEU A 152 1.65 -1.67 5.53
CA LEU A 152 0.49 -1.06 4.86
C LEU A 152 0.92 0.14 4.01
N ARG A 153 1.70 1.05 4.59
CA ARG A 153 2.24 2.22 3.88
C ARG A 153 3.10 1.83 2.68
N LEU A 154 3.96 0.83 2.81
CA LEU A 154 4.81 0.33 1.72
C LEU A 154 3.99 -0.35 0.61
N GLN A 155 2.96 -1.13 0.99
CA GLN A 155 2.05 -1.74 0.02
C GLN A 155 1.19 -0.69 -0.69
N TRP A 156 0.72 0.34 0.03
CA TRP A 156 -0.02 1.46 -0.57
C TRP A 156 0.84 2.18 -1.62
N MET A 157 2.09 2.54 -1.27
CA MET A 157 3.00 3.17 -2.24
C MET A 157 3.23 2.25 -3.44
N ARG A 158 3.37 0.94 -3.23
CA ARG A 158 3.54 0.01 -4.34
C ARG A 158 2.32 -0.01 -5.26
N VAL A 159 1.10 -0.12 -4.72
CA VAL A 159 -0.14 -0.12 -5.51
C VAL A 159 -0.27 1.17 -6.31
N ALA A 160 -0.06 2.32 -5.65
CA ALA A 160 -0.06 3.62 -6.31
C ALA A 160 0.96 3.68 -7.45
N MET A 161 2.22 3.27 -7.20
CA MET A 161 3.28 3.32 -8.22
C MET A 161 3.02 2.37 -9.40
N VAL A 162 2.35 1.23 -9.17
CA VAL A 162 1.91 0.34 -10.26
C VAL A 162 0.78 0.98 -11.06
N ALA A 163 -0.24 1.54 -10.39
CA ALA A 163 -1.33 2.26 -11.06
C ALA A 163 -0.81 3.42 -11.92
N THR A 164 0.11 4.24 -11.40
CA THR A 164 0.79 5.30 -12.15
C THR A 164 1.57 4.75 -13.34
N ALA A 165 2.33 3.65 -13.16
CA ALA A 165 3.14 3.07 -14.23
C ALA A 165 2.32 2.43 -15.35
N LEU A 166 1.13 1.93 -15.03
CA LEU A 166 0.18 1.37 -16.00
C LEU A 166 -0.67 2.44 -16.69
N ASP A 167 -0.63 3.67 -16.18
CA ASP A 167 -1.48 4.79 -16.61
C ASP A 167 -2.95 4.34 -16.65
N VAL A 168 -3.43 3.88 -15.50
CA VAL A 168 -4.82 3.45 -15.35
C VAL A 168 -5.74 4.65 -15.47
N THR A 169 -6.86 4.45 -16.13
CA THR A 169 -7.90 5.47 -16.31
C THR A 169 -8.91 5.43 -15.18
N GLU A 170 -9.63 6.53 -14.98
CA GLU A 170 -10.72 6.60 -14.00
C GLU A 170 -11.77 5.50 -14.22
N ALA A 171 -12.12 5.23 -15.48
CA ALA A 171 -13.06 4.17 -15.84
C ALA A 171 -12.57 2.77 -15.43
N GLU A 172 -11.26 2.51 -15.50
CA GLU A 172 -10.68 1.24 -15.07
C GLU A 172 -10.65 1.09 -13.55
N THR A 173 -10.45 2.20 -12.82
CA THR A 173 -10.35 2.20 -11.35
C THR A 173 -11.69 2.40 -10.64
N ASN A 174 -12.78 2.59 -11.39
CA ASN A 174 -14.08 2.92 -10.82
C ASN A 174 -14.53 1.84 -9.82
N GLY A 175 -14.85 2.25 -8.59
CA GLY A 175 -15.26 1.37 -7.50
C GLY A 175 -14.15 0.57 -6.82
N TRP A 176 -12.89 0.61 -7.27
CA TRP A 176 -11.80 -0.17 -6.64
C TRP A 176 -11.33 0.43 -5.32
N TRP A 177 -11.41 1.74 -5.20
CA TRP A 177 -10.95 2.53 -4.06
C TRP A 177 -12.03 2.70 -2.99
N SER A 178 -12.88 1.68 -2.80
CA SER A 178 -14.05 1.77 -1.94
C SER A 178 -13.68 1.97 -0.46
N LEU A 179 -14.34 2.95 0.16
CA LEU A 179 -14.40 3.14 1.61
C LEU A 179 -15.78 2.79 2.17
N GLU A 180 -16.64 2.14 1.37
CA GLU A 180 -18.02 1.84 1.75
C GLU A 180 -18.07 0.78 2.86
N ALA A 181 -18.88 1.05 3.89
CA ALA A 181 -18.97 0.19 5.07
C ALA A 181 -19.41 -1.25 4.73
N THR A 182 -20.23 -1.43 3.68
CA THR A 182 -20.70 -2.74 3.22
C THR A 182 -19.54 -3.64 2.77
N ASP A 183 -18.63 -3.11 1.95
CA ASP A 183 -17.46 -3.85 1.45
C ASP A 183 -16.49 -4.19 2.59
N TRP A 184 -16.26 -3.22 3.48
CA TRP A 184 -15.42 -3.41 4.65
C TRP A 184 -16.00 -4.45 5.61
N ARG A 185 -17.33 -4.45 5.83
CA ARG A 185 -17.99 -5.40 6.73
C ARG A 185 -17.86 -6.83 6.23
N ALA A 186 -18.14 -7.10 4.95
CA ALA A 186 -17.95 -8.42 4.36
C ALA A 186 -16.51 -8.93 4.52
N ARG A 187 -15.51 -8.05 4.33
CA ARG A 187 -14.09 -8.39 4.50
C ARG A 187 -13.72 -8.65 5.96
N LEU A 188 -14.18 -7.82 6.88
CA LEU A 188 -13.95 -7.99 8.32
C LEU A 188 -14.59 -9.29 8.82
N ASP A 189 -15.81 -9.61 8.37
CA ASP A 189 -16.51 -10.85 8.70
C ASP A 189 -15.74 -12.07 8.21
N GLN A 190 -15.27 -12.04 6.95
CA GLN A 190 -14.43 -13.11 6.40
C GLN A 190 -13.16 -13.35 7.23
N ILE A 191 -12.44 -12.28 7.62
CA ILE A 191 -11.23 -12.40 8.45
C ILE A 191 -11.61 -12.91 9.84
N SER A 192 -12.73 -12.45 10.41
CA SER A 192 -13.22 -12.87 11.73
C SER A 192 -13.60 -14.36 11.75
N GLN A 193 -14.08 -14.93 10.66
CA GLN A 193 -14.44 -16.35 10.58
C GLN A 193 -13.21 -17.28 10.57
N GLN A 194 -12.00 -16.76 10.36
CA GLN A 194 -10.77 -17.54 10.43
C GLN A 194 -10.52 -18.08 11.84
N SER A 195 -9.92 -19.27 11.91
CA SER A 195 -9.53 -19.86 13.20
C SER A 195 -8.45 -19.02 13.90
N ALA A 196 -8.42 -19.04 15.23
CA ALA A 196 -7.42 -18.30 16.00
C ALA A 196 -5.96 -18.65 15.63
N PRO A 197 -5.61 -19.94 15.37
CA PRO A 197 -4.30 -20.29 14.84
C PRO A 197 -3.98 -19.65 13.48
N ASP A 198 -4.95 -19.55 12.58
CA ASP A 198 -4.76 -18.99 11.23
C ASP A 198 -4.53 -17.49 11.29
N GLN A 199 -5.35 -16.77 12.07
CA GLN A 199 -5.15 -15.34 12.33
C GLN A 199 -3.80 -15.08 12.99
N GLY A 200 -3.38 -15.92 13.94
CA GLY A 200 -2.06 -15.83 14.57
C GLY A 200 -0.90 -16.08 13.60
N ARG A 201 -1.08 -16.93 12.58
CA ARG A 201 -0.08 -17.11 11.50
C ARG A 201 -0.07 -15.90 10.57
N GLN A 202 -1.24 -15.44 10.12
CA GLN A 202 -1.38 -14.26 9.26
C GLN A 202 -0.76 -13.02 9.92
N TRP A 203 -1.07 -12.77 11.20
CA TRP A 203 -0.50 -11.66 11.96
C TRP A 203 1.03 -11.69 11.99
N ARG A 204 1.62 -12.84 12.35
CA ARG A 204 3.07 -13.01 12.41
C ARG A 204 3.72 -12.83 11.05
N GLU A 205 3.09 -13.30 9.99
CA GLU A 205 3.58 -13.14 8.62
C GLU A 205 3.58 -11.67 8.20
N LEU A 206 2.47 -10.95 8.41
CA LEU A 206 2.31 -9.57 7.98
C LEU A 206 3.15 -8.59 8.79
N THR A 207 3.45 -8.92 10.05
CA THR A 207 4.31 -8.12 10.94
C THR A 207 5.78 -8.59 10.94
N HIS A 208 6.14 -9.56 10.11
CA HIS A 208 7.51 -10.05 10.01
C HIS A 208 8.43 -8.98 9.41
N VAL A 209 9.64 -8.82 9.97
CA VAL A 209 10.60 -7.80 9.53
C VAL A 209 10.99 -7.95 8.04
N GLY A 210 10.94 -9.18 7.54
CA GLY A 210 11.19 -9.49 6.13
C GLY A 210 10.16 -8.85 5.19
N ARG A 211 8.89 -8.72 5.59
CA ARG A 211 7.85 -8.09 4.76
C ARG A 211 8.10 -6.59 4.58
N VAL A 212 8.40 -5.90 5.67
CA VAL A 212 8.79 -4.47 5.64
C VAL A 212 10.05 -4.27 4.78
N ARG A 213 11.06 -5.13 4.96
CA ARG A 213 12.29 -5.07 4.16
C ARG A 213 12.01 -5.25 2.66
N GLU A 214 11.24 -6.26 2.28
CA GLU A 214 10.86 -6.48 0.88
C GLU A 214 10.04 -5.31 0.32
N GLY A 215 9.09 -4.76 1.10
CA GLY A 215 8.31 -3.60 0.72
C GLY A 215 9.19 -2.38 0.41
N ARG A 216 10.22 -2.13 1.23
CA ARG A 216 11.21 -1.06 0.97
C ARG A 216 11.96 -1.27 -0.32
N VAL A 217 12.38 -2.52 -0.61
CA VAL A 217 13.06 -2.86 -1.87
C VAL A 217 12.14 -2.66 -3.08
N ARG A 218 10.85 -3.04 -2.98
CA ARG A 218 9.84 -2.80 -4.05
C ARG A 218 9.74 -1.32 -4.40
N VAL A 219 9.53 -0.49 -3.38
CA VAL A 219 9.40 0.97 -3.54
C VAL A 219 10.70 1.60 -4.05
N ALA A 220 11.85 1.19 -3.52
CA ALA A 220 13.15 1.67 -3.96
C ALA A 220 13.41 1.35 -5.44
N ALA A 221 13.13 0.12 -5.88
CA ALA A 221 13.29 -0.29 -7.28
C ALA A 221 12.41 0.54 -8.23
N MET A 222 11.16 0.78 -7.85
CA MET A 222 10.21 1.59 -8.64
C MET A 222 10.65 3.06 -8.72
N ARG A 223 11.19 3.62 -7.63
CA ARG A 223 11.78 4.98 -7.62
C ARG A 223 13.04 5.07 -8.48
N MET A 224 13.90 4.04 -8.44
CA MET A 224 15.13 4.00 -9.24
C MET A 224 14.86 4.03 -10.76
N VAL A 225 13.70 3.53 -11.20
CA VAL A 225 13.31 3.58 -12.63
C VAL A 225 12.56 4.87 -12.99
N GLY A 226 12.32 5.75 -12.02
CA GLY A 226 11.77 7.09 -12.21
C GLY A 226 10.26 7.21 -12.03
N ILE A 227 9.62 6.28 -11.31
CA ILE A 227 8.21 6.42 -10.94
C ILE A 227 8.13 7.35 -9.73
N ASP A 228 7.41 8.46 -9.90
CA ASP A 228 7.18 9.48 -8.87
C ASP A 228 5.67 9.66 -8.63
N LEU A 229 5.26 9.53 -7.38
CA LEU A 229 3.86 9.65 -6.97
C LEU A 229 3.38 11.10 -6.94
N ALA A 230 4.29 12.09 -6.84
CA ALA A 230 3.93 13.50 -6.76
C ALA A 230 3.19 14.03 -8.00
N ARG A 231 3.26 13.29 -9.12
CA ARG A 231 2.63 13.64 -10.40
C ARG A 231 1.52 12.65 -10.81
N SER A 232 1.14 11.75 -9.92
CA SER A 232 0.08 10.78 -10.22
C SER A 232 -1.27 11.48 -10.23
N ALA A 233 -2.15 11.07 -11.16
CA ALA A 233 -3.52 11.57 -11.18
C ALA A 233 -4.31 11.02 -9.97
N PRO A 234 -5.33 11.74 -9.47
CA PRO A 234 -6.09 11.31 -8.29
C PRO A 234 -6.68 9.90 -8.41
N HIS A 235 -7.20 9.51 -9.57
CA HIS A 235 -7.77 8.18 -9.80
C HIS A 235 -6.73 7.03 -9.76
N GLN A 236 -5.44 7.35 -9.86
CA GLN A 236 -4.33 6.38 -9.75
C GLN A 236 -3.90 6.14 -8.30
N LEU A 237 -4.37 6.98 -7.36
CA LEU A 237 -3.97 6.95 -5.97
C LEU A 237 -5.08 6.27 -5.13
N PRO A 238 -4.79 5.13 -4.46
CA PRO A 238 -5.72 4.58 -3.49
C PRO A 238 -5.93 5.56 -2.32
N PRO A 239 -7.01 5.41 -1.53
CA PRO A 239 -7.20 6.17 -0.32
C PRO A 239 -5.97 6.06 0.58
N ALA A 240 -5.60 7.16 1.23
CA ALA A 240 -4.40 7.20 2.07
C ALA A 240 -4.45 6.10 3.16
N PRO A 241 -3.30 5.54 3.60
CA PRO A 241 -3.28 4.42 4.54
C PRO A 241 -4.10 4.65 5.82
N HIS A 242 -4.03 5.85 6.41
CA HIS A 242 -4.80 6.19 7.60
C HIS A 242 -6.31 6.20 7.34
N MET A 243 -6.77 6.53 6.13
CA MET A 243 -8.19 6.46 5.77
C MET A 243 -8.66 5.01 5.66
N LEU A 244 -7.83 4.11 5.14
CA LEU A 244 -8.12 2.67 5.08
C LEU A 244 -8.18 2.06 6.49
N GLU A 245 -7.25 2.43 7.36
CA GLU A 245 -7.24 2.02 8.76
C GLU A 245 -8.49 2.51 9.49
N THR A 246 -8.82 3.80 9.35
CA THR A 246 -10.04 4.37 9.94
C THR A 246 -11.30 3.70 9.40
N ALA A 247 -11.42 3.47 8.08
CA ALA A 247 -12.59 2.80 7.51
C ALA A 247 -12.78 1.38 8.09
N ALA A 248 -11.68 0.62 8.21
CA ALA A 248 -11.72 -0.71 8.81
C ALA A 248 -12.10 -0.66 10.31
N GLU A 249 -11.49 0.25 11.07
CA GLU A 249 -11.73 0.41 12.51
C GLU A 249 -13.17 0.86 12.79
N THR A 250 -13.63 1.91 12.11
CA THR A 250 -15.00 2.43 12.21
C THR A 250 -16.00 1.35 11.85
N THR A 251 -15.82 0.63 10.74
CA THR A 251 -16.75 -0.44 10.33
C THR A 251 -16.78 -1.59 11.34
N ARG A 252 -15.64 -1.89 11.98
CA ARG A 252 -15.55 -2.95 12.99
C ARG A 252 -16.30 -2.62 14.28
N HIS A 253 -16.24 -1.36 14.73
CA HIS A 253 -16.85 -0.92 15.99
C HIS A 253 -18.24 -0.31 15.85
N THR A 254 -18.65 0.03 14.62
CA THR A 254 -20.02 0.44 14.36
C THR A 254 -20.86 -0.82 14.19
N ALA A 255 -21.69 -1.11 15.19
CA ALA A 255 -22.75 -2.11 15.04
C ALA A 255 -23.53 -1.79 13.75
N PRO A 256 -23.99 -2.79 12.98
CA PRO A 256 -25.05 -2.53 12.04
C PRO A 256 -26.18 -1.93 12.85
N LEU A 257 -26.39 -0.62 12.70
CA LEU A 257 -27.71 -0.07 12.90
C LEU A 257 -28.52 -0.79 11.84
N GLU A 258 -29.15 -1.91 12.23
CA GLU A 258 -30.41 -2.30 11.63
C GLU A 258 -31.20 -0.99 11.47
N PRO A 259 -31.77 -0.70 10.30
CA PRO A 259 -32.79 0.34 10.21
C PRO A 259 -34.00 -0.17 11.01
N ASP A 260 -33.87 -0.17 12.33
CA ASP A 260 -34.93 -0.41 13.27
C ASP A 260 -35.82 0.83 13.14
N SER A 261 -36.88 0.64 12.35
CA SER A 261 -38.23 1.02 12.71
C SER A 261 -38.27 1.68 14.09
N GLY A 262 -38.69 2.95 14.15
CA GLY A 262 -38.79 3.77 15.37
C GLY A 262 -39.65 3.20 16.51
N ALA A 263 -40.01 1.92 16.46
CA ALA A 263 -40.66 1.15 17.50
C ALA A 263 -39.78 0.94 18.74
N GLY A 264 -38.44 0.83 18.61
CA GLY A 264 -37.55 0.55 19.75
C GLY A 264 -37.43 1.70 20.76
N ILE A 265 -37.30 2.94 20.26
CA ILE A 265 -37.20 4.14 21.11
C ILE A 265 -38.56 4.43 21.76
N GLY A 266 -39.67 4.26 21.02
CA GLY A 266 -41.02 4.40 21.57
C GLY A 266 -41.32 3.37 22.66
N ALA A 267 -40.88 2.12 22.50
CA ALA A 267 -41.04 1.09 23.52
C ALA A 267 -40.16 1.32 24.76
N ALA A 268 -38.95 1.86 24.60
CA ALA A 268 -38.08 2.23 25.72
C ALA A 268 -38.63 3.43 26.50
N ILE A 269 -39.20 4.43 25.82
CA ILE A 269 -39.87 5.59 26.45
C ILE A 269 -41.20 5.19 27.12
N ALA A 270 -41.96 4.29 26.50
CA ALA A 270 -43.18 3.74 27.12
C ALA A 270 -42.87 2.87 28.35
N ALA A 271 -41.72 2.18 28.37
CA ALA A 271 -41.28 1.37 29.50
C ALA A 271 -40.72 2.19 30.68
N THR A 272 -40.31 3.45 30.47
CA THR A 272 -39.89 4.35 31.57
C THR A 272 -41.07 5.03 32.28
N GLY A 273 -42.31 4.80 31.85
CA GLY A 273 -43.50 5.28 32.55
C GLY A 273 -43.62 6.80 32.65
N ILE A 274 -43.01 7.54 31.72
CA ILE A 274 -43.17 8.99 31.63
C ILE A 274 -44.46 9.25 30.85
N GLU A 275 -45.57 9.32 31.57
CA GLU A 275 -46.83 9.85 31.03
C GLU A 275 -46.60 11.33 30.70
N ASP A 276 -46.70 11.69 29.42
CA ASP A 276 -46.79 13.08 28.93
C ASP A 276 -48.09 13.70 29.45
N SER A 277 -48.06 14.10 30.71
CA SER A 277 -49.09 14.88 31.41
C SER A 277 -48.56 16.26 31.73
N TYR A 278 -47.96 16.94 30.75
CA TYR A 278 -47.78 18.39 30.83
C TYR A 278 -48.15 18.99 29.47
N GLY A 279 -49.38 19.50 29.41
CA GLY A 279 -49.82 20.36 28.32
C GLY A 279 -48.89 21.57 28.25
N ILE A 280 -48.15 21.67 27.14
CA ILE A 280 -47.48 22.91 26.76
C ILE A 280 -48.58 23.80 26.18
N ALA A 281 -49.16 24.60 27.07
CA ALA A 281 -49.81 25.84 26.69
C ALA A 281 -48.76 26.78 26.09
N ASP A 282 -49.18 27.53 25.08
CA ASP A 282 -48.54 28.75 24.59
C ASP A 282 -48.00 29.62 25.73
N GLY A 283 -46.75 30.09 25.61
CA GLY A 283 -46.25 31.23 26.39
C GLY A 283 -44.80 31.13 26.83
N ASP A 284 -44.01 32.14 26.48
CA ASP A 284 -42.70 32.56 27.02
C ASP A 284 -41.49 31.69 26.58
N LEU A 285 -40.81 31.96 25.46
CA LEU A 285 -40.06 33.18 25.12
C LEU A 285 -39.26 33.74 26.31
N PHE A 286 -38.14 33.08 26.64
CA PHE A 286 -37.03 33.72 27.36
C PHE A 286 -35.68 33.41 26.71
N ASP A 287 -35.11 34.49 26.18
CA ASP A 287 -33.70 34.91 26.23
C ASP A 287 -32.60 33.84 26.17
N LEU A 288 -32.04 33.68 24.97
CA LEU A 288 -30.62 33.36 24.80
C LEU A 288 -29.94 34.61 24.21
N PRO A 289 -28.87 35.15 24.83
CA PRO A 289 -28.10 36.23 24.24
C PRO A 289 -27.28 35.72 23.03
N PRO A 290 -27.06 36.55 21.99
CA PRO A 290 -26.38 36.13 20.76
C PRO A 290 -24.85 35.98 20.95
N PRO A 291 -24.16 35.23 20.07
CA PRO A 291 -22.73 34.97 20.20
C PRO A 291 -21.91 36.20 19.76
N GLY A 292 -21.05 36.69 20.66
CA GLY A 292 -20.12 37.79 20.41
C GLY A 292 -18.71 37.29 20.08
N GLU A 293 -18.13 37.95 19.09
CA GLU A 293 -16.84 37.75 18.43
C GLU A 293 -15.55 37.83 19.30
N VAL A 294 -14.58 36.98 18.90
CA VAL A 294 -13.10 37.11 18.89
C VAL A 294 -12.35 37.74 20.08
N ALA A 295 -11.46 36.94 20.71
CA ALA A 295 -10.17 37.40 21.22
C ALA A 295 -9.17 36.22 21.45
N HIS A 296 -8.21 36.06 20.54
CA HIS A 296 -6.82 35.67 20.88
C HIS A 296 -5.96 36.95 20.77
N PRO A 297 -4.74 37.07 21.33
CA PRO A 297 -3.90 36.09 22.04
C PRO A 297 -3.30 36.63 23.38
N GLN A 298 -2.68 35.78 24.19
CA GLN A 298 -1.64 36.25 25.11
C GLN A 298 -0.55 35.20 25.32
N LEU A 299 0.69 35.66 25.12
CA LEU A 299 1.96 34.97 25.28
C LEU A 299 2.18 34.47 26.71
N GLU A 300 2.80 33.28 26.80
CA GLU A 300 3.97 32.85 27.62
C GLU A 300 4.30 33.53 28.97
N PRO A 301 4.86 32.77 29.95
CA PRO A 301 6.29 32.48 29.86
C PRO A 301 6.76 31.08 30.32
N ASP A 302 7.92 30.74 29.75
CA ASP A 302 9.00 29.84 30.20
C ASP A 302 8.90 29.21 31.59
N PHE A 303 8.98 27.86 31.63
CA PHE A 303 9.96 27.07 32.40
C PHE A 303 10.04 25.63 31.85
#